data_AF-A0A8S3JRI1-F1
#
_entry.id   AF-A0A8S3JRI1-F1
#
_cell.length_a   1.000
_cell.length_b   1.000
_cell.length_c   1.000
_cell.angle_alpha   90.00
_cell.angle_beta   90.00
_cell.angle_gamma   90.00
#
_symmetry.space_group_name_H-M   'P 1'
#
loop_
_entity.id
_entity.type
_entity.pdbx_description
1 polymer ?
#
loop_
_entity_poly.entity_id
_entity_poly.type
_entity_poly.pdbx_seq_one_letter_code
_entity_poly.pdbx_strand_id
1 'polypeptide(L)'
;MCGRPYDQCTKEAFMQYLGIDNPQVPFPIHILFSNNTSEAESYYNQTTFLCSEPILSRYENKTACGCLDCQKSCSPTPPDVPDKKFTIWNLDGWFVIAIVGIVLLLSTFFLSTFTISKLRKSRATEYRFTDAITLIPPVNPQKSSGRMKNIRKSTEQFLERIFFR
;
A
#
# COMPACT_ATOMS: atom_id res chain seq x y z
N MET A 1 -26.73 -22.90 -26.96
CA MET A 1 -27.80 -23.34 -27.88
C MET A 1 -27.27 -23.54 -29.30
N CYS A 2 -26.16 -24.25 -29.48
CA CYS A 2 -25.47 -24.34 -30.78
C CYS A 2 -25.15 -25.78 -31.23
N GLY A 3 -25.55 -26.78 -30.44
CA GLY A 3 -25.22 -28.19 -30.67
C GLY A 3 -23.72 -28.54 -30.58
N ARG A 4 -22.87 -27.57 -30.22
CA ARG A 4 -21.41 -27.68 -30.22
C ARG A 4 -20.77 -26.77 -29.14
N PRO A 5 -19.47 -26.93 -28.82
CA PRO A 5 -18.73 -26.06 -27.91
C PRO A 5 -18.76 -24.56 -28.29
N TYR A 6 -18.62 -23.67 -27.30
CA TYR A 6 -18.81 -22.23 -27.50
C TYR A 6 -17.77 -21.61 -28.46
N ASP A 7 -16.54 -22.11 -28.41
CA ASP A 7 -15.38 -21.68 -29.19
C ASP A 7 -15.52 -22.02 -30.68
N GLN A 8 -16.38 -22.98 -31.02
CA GLN A 8 -16.65 -23.42 -32.39
C GLN A 8 -17.98 -22.90 -32.93
N CYS A 9 -18.71 -22.10 -32.15
CA CYS A 9 -20.03 -21.61 -32.50
C CYS A 9 -19.95 -20.27 -33.25
N THR A 10 -20.01 -20.33 -34.59
CA THR A 10 -20.18 -19.15 -35.44
C THR A 10 -21.67 -18.74 -35.53
N LYS A 11 -21.95 -17.58 -36.13
CA LYS A 11 -23.32 -17.11 -36.36
C LYS A 11 -24.10 -18.04 -37.31
N GLU A 12 -23.43 -18.58 -38.33
CA GLU A 12 -24.02 -19.52 -39.30
C GLU A 12 -24.31 -20.85 -38.62
N ALA A 13 -23.34 -21.33 -37.87
CA ALA A 13 -23.41 -22.53 -37.05
C ALA A 13 -24.59 -22.53 -36.07
N PHE A 14 -24.79 -21.40 -35.39
CA PHE A 14 -25.90 -21.20 -34.47
C PHE A 14 -27.25 -21.22 -35.18
N MET A 15 -27.40 -20.48 -36.28
CA MET A 15 -28.65 -20.42 -37.02
C MET A 15 -28.99 -21.76 -37.69
N GLN A 16 -27.99 -22.49 -38.20
CA GLN A 16 -28.20 -23.84 -38.74
C GLN A 16 -28.71 -24.81 -37.67
N TYR A 17 -28.17 -24.72 -36.45
CA TYR A 17 -28.67 -25.50 -35.33
C TYR A 17 -30.12 -25.16 -35.00
N LEU A 18 -30.49 -23.88 -34.97
CA LEU A 18 -31.88 -23.46 -34.73
C LEU A 18 -32.84 -23.81 -35.88
N GLY A 19 -32.34 -23.96 -37.11
CA GLY A 19 -33.16 -24.19 -38.30
C GLY A 19 -33.34 -25.66 -38.66
N ILE A 20 -32.33 -26.52 -38.43
CA ILE A 20 -32.33 -27.90 -38.95
C ILE A 20 -31.77 -28.89 -37.92
N ASP A 21 -30.62 -28.59 -37.30
CA ASP A 21 -29.88 -29.62 -36.55
C ASP A 21 -30.42 -29.84 -35.12
N ASN A 22 -31.26 -28.93 -34.61
CA ASN A 22 -31.90 -29.10 -33.30
C ASN A 22 -33.15 -29.99 -33.41
N PRO A 23 -33.25 -31.09 -32.64
CA PRO A 23 -34.41 -32.00 -32.68
C PRO A 23 -35.72 -31.36 -32.22
N GLN A 24 -35.67 -30.17 -31.60
CA GLN A 24 -36.87 -29.42 -31.20
C GLN A 24 -37.48 -28.61 -32.35
N VAL A 25 -36.87 -28.62 -33.53
CA VAL A 25 -37.37 -27.86 -34.68
C VAL A 25 -38.49 -28.65 -35.37
N PRO A 26 -39.69 -28.06 -35.56
CA PRO A 26 -40.84 -28.77 -36.11
C PRO A 26 -40.74 -29.04 -37.62
N PHE A 27 -39.93 -28.27 -38.35
CA PHE A 27 -39.68 -28.43 -39.79
C PHE A 27 -38.33 -27.78 -40.18
N PRO A 28 -37.60 -28.31 -41.17
CA PRO A 28 -36.29 -27.78 -41.54
C PRO A 28 -36.40 -26.40 -42.18
N ILE A 29 -35.60 -25.45 -41.68
CA ILE A 29 -35.48 -24.08 -42.19
C ILE A 29 -34.04 -23.85 -42.67
N HIS A 30 -33.87 -23.65 -43.97
CA HIS A 30 -32.57 -23.36 -44.57
C HIS A 30 -32.29 -21.85 -44.52
N ILE A 31 -31.37 -21.43 -43.64
CA ILE A 31 -30.98 -20.03 -43.46
C ILE A 31 -29.74 -19.75 -44.32
N LEU A 32 -29.87 -18.83 -45.27
CA LEU A 32 -28.79 -18.40 -46.16
C LEU A 32 -28.28 -17.03 -45.73
N PHE A 33 -26.96 -16.90 -45.60
CA PHE A 33 -26.31 -15.63 -45.30
C PHE A 33 -25.68 -15.06 -46.56
N SER A 34 -26.01 -13.82 -46.88
CA SER A 34 -25.37 -13.06 -47.96
C SER A 34 -24.76 -11.79 -47.39
N ASN A 35 -23.54 -11.48 -47.82
CA ASN A 35 -22.89 -10.20 -47.55
C ASN A 35 -23.08 -9.20 -48.69
N ASN A 36 -23.77 -9.60 -49.77
CA ASN A 36 -23.97 -8.77 -50.95
C ASN A 36 -25.18 -7.87 -50.73
N THR A 37 -24.92 -6.57 -50.59
CA THR A 37 -25.96 -5.53 -50.44
C THR A 37 -26.73 -5.26 -51.73
N SER A 38 -26.26 -5.76 -52.88
CA SER A 38 -26.92 -5.60 -54.18
C SER A 38 -28.25 -6.35 -54.29
N GLU A 39 -28.49 -7.36 -53.45
CA GLU A 39 -29.75 -8.10 -53.34
C GLU A 39 -30.51 -7.74 -52.05
N ALA A 40 -30.18 -6.63 -51.38
CA ALA A 40 -30.69 -6.31 -50.05
C ALA A 40 -32.23 -6.21 -49.94
N GLU A 41 -32.96 -6.05 -51.05
CA GLU A 41 -34.43 -6.09 -51.04
C GLU A 41 -35.01 -7.49 -50.77
N SER A 42 -34.23 -8.58 -50.92
CA SER A 42 -34.69 -9.96 -50.65
C SER A 42 -34.26 -10.51 -49.28
N TYR A 43 -33.26 -9.91 -48.62
CA TYR A 43 -32.75 -10.37 -47.33
C TYR A 43 -33.28 -9.54 -46.17
N TYR A 44 -33.62 -10.21 -45.06
CA TYR A 44 -34.11 -9.55 -43.86
C TYR A 44 -33.00 -8.75 -43.17
N ASN A 45 -33.13 -7.42 -43.19
CA ASN A 45 -32.18 -6.49 -42.57
C ASN A 45 -32.92 -5.43 -41.75
N GLN A 46 -33.21 -5.77 -40.49
CA GLN A 46 -33.81 -4.82 -39.54
C GLN A 46 -32.76 -4.20 -38.64
N THR A 47 -33.12 -3.07 -38.00
CA THR A 47 -32.25 -2.41 -37.02
C THR A 47 -32.01 -3.31 -35.82
N THR A 48 -30.74 -3.55 -35.52
CA THR A 48 -30.29 -4.30 -34.34
C THR A 48 -29.63 -3.37 -33.33
N PHE A 49 -29.88 -3.59 -32.05
CA PHE A 49 -29.23 -2.86 -30.96
C PHE A 49 -28.05 -3.65 -30.40
N LEU A 50 -26.99 -2.95 -30.00
CA LEU A 50 -25.88 -3.60 -29.31
C LEU A 50 -26.23 -3.89 -27.85
N CYS A 51 -25.57 -4.90 -27.26
CA CYS A 51 -25.74 -5.24 -25.85
C CYS A 51 -25.40 -4.07 -24.89
N SER A 52 -24.52 -3.16 -25.31
CA SER A 52 -24.07 -1.99 -24.55
C SER A 52 -25.05 -0.81 -24.65
N GLU A 53 -26.06 -0.92 -25.50
CA GLU A 53 -27.02 0.14 -25.77
C GLU A 53 -28.35 -0.15 -25.06
N PRO A 54 -29.00 0.86 -24.49
CA PRO A 54 -30.36 0.72 -23.99
C PRO A 54 -31.33 0.57 -25.16
N ILE A 55 -32.37 -0.25 -24.98
CA ILE A 55 -33.45 -0.39 -25.96
C ILE A 55 -34.57 0.55 -25.55
N LEU A 56 -34.78 1.60 -26.34
CA LEU A 56 -35.89 2.53 -26.18
C LEU A 56 -37.04 2.07 -27.08
N SER A 57 -38.03 1.40 -26.49
CA SER A 57 -39.24 0.99 -27.22
C SER A 57 -40.44 1.85 -26.81
N ARG A 58 -41.48 1.86 -27.66
CA ARG A 58 -42.73 2.58 -27.40
C ARG A 58 -43.42 2.13 -26.10
N TYR A 59 -43.20 0.89 -25.67
CA TYR A 59 -43.92 0.27 -24.56
C TYR A 59 -43.11 0.23 -23.27
N GLU A 60 -41.79 0.09 -23.38
CA GLU A 60 -40.90 0.01 -22.22
C GLU A 60 -39.46 0.37 -22.63
N ASN A 61 -38.82 1.19 -21.81
CA ASN A 61 -37.38 1.45 -21.93
C ASN A 61 -36.63 0.37 -21.16
N LYS A 62 -35.70 -0.32 -21.82
CA LYS A 62 -34.83 -1.31 -21.19
C LYS A 62 -33.41 -0.77 -21.12
N THR A 63 -32.77 -1.00 -19.97
CA THR A 63 -31.35 -0.67 -19.78
C THR A 63 -30.47 -1.60 -20.60
N ALA A 64 -29.23 -1.18 -20.85
CA ALA A 64 -28.22 -2.02 -21.47
C ALA A 64 -27.95 -3.30 -20.64
N CYS A 65 -27.39 -4.33 -21.29
CA CYS A 65 -26.98 -5.57 -20.64
C CYS A 65 -25.85 -5.31 -19.62
N GLY A 66 -25.74 -6.18 -18.61
CA GLY A 66 -24.65 -6.13 -17.65
C GLY A 66 -23.30 -6.57 -18.24
N CYS A 67 -22.21 -6.16 -17.58
CA CYS A 67 -20.84 -6.56 -17.98
C CYS A 67 -20.60 -8.08 -17.92
N LEU A 68 -21.31 -8.81 -17.04
CA LEU A 68 -21.21 -10.27 -16.96
C LEU A 68 -21.78 -10.97 -18.20
N ASP A 69 -22.74 -10.34 -18.88
CA ASP A 69 -23.38 -10.88 -20.07
C ASP A 69 -22.70 -10.39 -21.36
N CYS A 70 -22.11 -9.19 -21.33
CA CYS A 70 -21.46 -8.60 -22.49
C CYS A 70 -20.22 -7.77 -22.13
N GLN A 71 -19.09 -8.13 -22.72
CA GLN A 71 -17.83 -7.40 -22.55
C GLN A 71 -17.92 -5.93 -22.98
N LYS A 72 -18.72 -5.63 -24.01
CA LYS A 72 -18.90 -4.25 -24.49
C LYS A 72 -19.64 -3.35 -23.50
N SER A 73 -20.35 -3.93 -22.53
CA SER A 73 -21.01 -3.18 -21.45
C SER A 73 -20.08 -2.91 -20.27
N CYS A 74 -18.87 -3.45 -20.25
CA CYS A 74 -17.92 -3.25 -19.16
C CYS A 74 -17.29 -1.87 -19.23
N SER A 75 -17.25 -1.18 -18.09
CA SER A 75 -16.47 0.05 -17.94
C SER A 75 -14.97 -0.26 -18.15
N PRO A 76 -14.20 0.69 -18.70
CA PRO A 76 -12.76 0.54 -18.76
C PRO A 76 -12.19 0.39 -17.33
N THR A 77 -11.15 -0.42 -17.21
CA THR A 77 -10.42 -0.58 -15.96
C THR A 77 -9.92 0.80 -15.50
N PRO A 78 -10.16 1.19 -14.23
CA PRO A 78 -9.63 2.45 -13.73
C PRO A 78 -8.09 2.44 -13.85
N PRO A 79 -7.47 3.60 -14.11
CA PRO A 79 -6.02 3.68 -14.17
C PRO A 79 -5.41 3.30 -12.82
N ASP A 80 -4.25 2.64 -12.85
CA ASP A 80 -3.49 2.35 -11.63
C ASP A 80 -3.18 3.66 -10.92
N VAL A 81 -3.64 3.77 -9.67
CA VAL A 81 -3.24 4.86 -8.78
C VAL A 81 -1.80 4.57 -8.32
N PRO A 82 -0.83 5.46 -8.56
CA PRO A 82 0.53 5.20 -8.13
C PRO A 82 0.58 5.12 -6.60
N ASP A 83 1.27 4.11 -6.08
CA ASP A 83 1.52 3.99 -4.66
C ASP A 83 2.18 5.27 -4.14
N LYS A 84 1.59 5.87 -3.12
CA LYS A 84 2.13 7.08 -2.49
C LYS A 84 3.42 6.71 -1.74
N LYS A 85 4.56 6.94 -2.39
CA LYS A 85 5.87 6.74 -1.76
C LYS A 85 6.10 7.84 -0.72
N PHE A 86 6.51 7.46 0.49
CA PHE A 86 6.95 8.41 1.50
C PHE A 86 8.35 8.91 1.11
N THR A 87 8.42 10.12 0.56
CA THR A 87 9.68 10.71 0.11
C THR A 87 9.96 12.04 0.80
N ILE A 88 11.20 12.23 1.23
CA ILE A 88 11.73 13.50 1.72
C ILE A 88 12.86 13.90 0.76
N TRP A 89 12.75 15.08 0.12
CA TRP A 89 13.70 15.55 -0.91
C TRP A 89 13.99 14.52 -2.02
N ASN A 90 12.96 13.84 -2.52
CA ASN A 90 13.07 12.78 -3.55
C ASN A 90 13.91 11.55 -3.14
N LEU A 91 14.20 11.39 -1.85
CA LEU A 91 14.80 10.17 -1.28
C LEU A 91 13.76 9.42 -0.46
N ASP A 92 13.98 8.13 -0.23
CA ASP A 92 13.15 7.33 0.69
C ASP A 92 13.14 8.00 2.07
N GLY A 93 11.96 8.39 2.56
CA GLY A 93 11.85 9.09 3.82
C GLY A 93 12.33 8.25 5.01
N TRP A 94 12.23 6.92 4.94
CA TRP A 94 12.77 6.04 5.98
C TRP A 94 14.30 6.10 6.04
N PHE A 95 14.96 6.19 4.88
CA PHE A 95 16.40 6.33 4.79
C PHE A 95 16.87 7.66 5.41
N VAL A 96 16.17 8.76 5.11
CA VAL A 96 16.48 10.09 5.67
C VAL A 96 16.34 10.08 7.20
N ILE A 97 15.24 9.51 7.73
CA ILE A 97 15.01 9.41 9.18
C ILE A 97 16.10 8.55 9.84
N ALA A 98 16.50 7.44 9.22
CA ALA A 98 17.54 6.57 9.76
C ALA A 98 18.90 7.30 9.89
N ILE A 99 19.31 8.05 8.87
CA ILE A 99 20.57 8.83 8.92
C ILE A 99 20.54 9.86 10.04
N VAL A 100 19.46 10.65 10.13
CA VAL A 100 19.31 11.68 11.17
C VAL A 100 19.38 11.04 12.56
N GLY A 101 18.70 9.90 12.76
CA GLY A 101 18.76 9.14 14.00
C GLY A 101 20.19 8.71 14.37
N ILE A 102 20.93 8.15 13.41
CA ILE A 102 22.32 7.71 13.62
C ILE A 102 23.23 8.89 13.98
N VAL A 103 23.13 10.01 13.28
CA VAL A 103 23.97 11.21 13.53
C VAL A 103 23.74 11.75 14.95
N LEU A 104 22.48 11.81 15.39
CA LEU A 104 22.15 12.27 16.75
C LEU A 104 22.68 11.30 17.82
N LEU A 105 22.53 10.00 17.62
CA LEU A 105 23.04 8.98 18.55
C LEU A 105 24.57 9.03 18.65
N LEU A 106 25.28 9.11 17.52
CA LEU A 106 26.73 9.20 17.51
C LEU A 106 27.21 10.51 18.17
N SER A 107 26.58 11.65 17.85
CA SER A 107 26.93 12.94 18.44
C SER A 107 26.81 12.91 19.97
N THR A 108 25.70 12.40 20.51
CA THR A 108 25.51 12.29 21.96
C THR A 108 26.50 11.31 22.60
N PHE A 109 26.81 10.19 21.95
CA PHE A 109 27.81 9.23 22.40
C PHE A 109 29.23 9.84 22.46
N PHE A 110 29.66 10.55 21.42
CA PHE A 110 30.97 11.19 21.40
C PHE A 110 31.07 12.35 22.40
N LEU A 111 30.02 13.17 22.55
CA LEU A 111 30.01 14.25 23.53
C LEU A 111 30.05 13.72 24.97
N SER A 112 29.29 12.67 25.27
CA SER A 112 29.32 12.05 26.61
C SER A 112 30.67 11.41 26.92
N THR A 113 31.26 10.67 25.99
CA THR A 113 32.58 10.05 26.19
C THR A 113 33.69 11.10 26.29
N PHE A 114 33.63 12.20 25.52
CA PHE A 114 34.58 13.30 25.59
C PHE A 114 34.50 14.05 26.92
N THR A 115 33.28 14.39 27.38
CA THR A 115 33.07 15.06 28.68
C THR A 115 33.54 14.17 29.83
N ILE A 116 33.20 12.87 29.82
CA ILE A 116 33.68 11.90 30.82
C ILE A 116 35.21 11.79 30.80
N SER A 117 35.83 11.75 29.62
CA SER A 117 37.29 11.64 29.47
C SER A 117 38.01 12.90 29.98
N LYS A 118 37.47 14.10 29.72
CA LYS A 118 37.97 15.37 30.28
C LYS A 118 37.84 15.38 31.81
N LEU A 119 36.71 14.94 32.35
CA LEU A 119 36.47 14.85 33.79
C LEU A 119 37.36 13.80 34.47
N ARG A 120 37.68 12.69 33.79
CA ARG A 120 38.64 11.68 34.26
C ARG A 120 40.07 12.22 34.25
N LYS A 121 40.49 12.90 33.17
CA LYS A 121 41.82 13.51 33.05
C LYS A 121 42.04 14.59 34.12
N SER A 122 41.06 15.47 34.34
CA SER A 122 41.15 16.51 35.39
C SER A 122 41.32 15.90 36.78
N ARG A 123 40.57 14.83 37.10
CA ARG A 123 40.73 14.10 38.36
C ARG A 123 42.10 13.41 38.48
N ALA A 124 42.58 12.75 37.44
CA ALA A 124 43.90 12.10 37.47
C ALA A 124 45.06 13.09 37.68
N THR A 125 44.96 14.30 37.11
CA THR A 125 45.94 15.38 37.36
C THR A 125 45.88 15.89 38.79
N GLU A 126 44.68 16.01 39.38
CA GLU A 126 44.49 16.44 40.76
C GLU A 126 45.04 15.42 41.78
N TYR A 127 44.87 14.11 41.53
CA TYR A 127 45.47 13.03 42.34
C TYR A 127 47.02 12.99 42.22
N ARG A 128 47.59 13.15 41.02
CA ARG A 128 49.06 13.21 40.87
C ARG A 128 49.70 14.42 41.56
N PHE A 129 49.00 15.55 41.61
CA PHE A 129 49.47 16.74 42.32
C PHE A 129 49.39 16.57 43.84
N THR A 130 48.41 15.81 44.36
CA THR A 130 48.34 15.49 45.79
C THR A 130 49.43 14.49 46.20
N ASP A 131 49.71 13.46 45.40
CA ASP A 131 50.80 12.52 45.66
C ASP A 131 52.20 13.19 45.63
N ALA A 132 52.36 14.28 44.87
CA ALA A 132 53.61 15.05 44.84
C ALA A 132 53.77 15.99 46.05
N ILE A 133 52.72 16.24 46.83
CA ILE A 133 52.71 17.26 47.90
C ILE A 133 52.64 16.66 49.31
N THR A 134 52.30 15.38 49.49
CA THR A 134 52.11 14.82 50.83
C THR A 134 53.22 13.86 51.30
N LEU A 135 54.14 14.40 52.11
CA LEU A 135 54.56 13.80 53.39
C LEU A 135 53.47 14.05 54.49
N ILE A 136 52.18 13.81 54.20
CA ILE A 136 51.05 14.02 55.13
C ILE A 136 49.96 12.94 54.87
N PRO A 137 49.32 12.35 55.89
CA PRO A 137 48.56 11.08 55.78
C PRO A 137 47.18 11.21 55.07
N PRO A 138 46.45 10.10 54.80
CA PRO A 138 45.59 9.96 53.62
C PRO A 138 44.28 10.76 53.67
N VAL A 139 43.91 11.31 52.51
CA VAL A 139 42.58 11.89 52.26
C VAL A 139 41.51 10.80 52.32
N ASN A 140 40.60 10.93 53.28
CA ASN A 140 39.49 10.02 53.52
C ASN A 140 38.50 9.99 52.31
N PRO A 141 38.19 8.81 51.72
CA PRO A 141 37.34 8.68 50.53
C PRO A 141 35.81 8.86 50.79
N GLN A 142 35.41 9.41 51.94
CA GLN A 142 33.99 9.55 52.33
C GLN A 142 33.19 10.65 51.59
N LYS A 143 33.83 11.61 50.91
CA LYS A 143 33.12 12.78 50.33
C LYS A 143 32.25 12.47 49.10
N SER A 144 32.46 11.34 48.42
CA SER A 144 31.62 10.90 47.28
C SER A 144 30.30 10.23 47.71
N SER A 145 30.24 9.65 48.92
CA SER A 145 29.07 8.91 49.41
C SER A 145 27.91 9.84 49.79
N GLY A 146 28.21 11.01 50.37
CA GLY A 146 27.18 11.98 50.79
C GLY A 146 26.41 12.62 49.63
N ARG A 147 27.07 12.84 48.48
CA ARG A 147 26.44 13.49 47.32
C ARG A 147 25.40 12.60 46.64
N MET A 148 25.66 11.29 46.51
CA MET A 148 24.65 10.35 46.00
C MET A 148 23.49 10.15 46.96
N LYS A 149 23.74 10.14 48.28
CA LYS A 149 22.67 10.03 49.30
C LYS A 149 21.69 11.21 49.24
N ASN A 150 22.20 12.42 49.01
CA ASN A 150 21.35 13.61 48.87
C ASN A 150 20.53 13.61 47.58
N ILE A 151 21.09 13.15 46.46
CA ILE A 151 20.36 13.04 45.18
C ILE A 151 19.24 12.01 45.31
N ARG A 152 19.51 10.83 45.90
CA ARG A 152 18.51 9.79 46.14
C ARG A 152 17.34 10.32 46.97
N LYS A 153 17.62 11.01 48.08
CA LYS A 153 16.59 11.57 48.97
C LYS A 153 15.74 12.63 48.26
N SER A 154 16.35 13.44 47.39
CA SER A 154 15.63 14.44 46.60
C SER A 154 14.74 13.83 45.52
N THR A 155 15.18 12.74 44.86
CA THR A 155 14.36 12.03 43.88
C THR A 155 13.21 11.28 44.53
N GLU A 156 13.43 10.63 45.68
CA GLU A 156 12.38 9.94 46.42
C GLU A 156 11.28 10.93 46.87
N GLN A 157 11.65 12.09 47.43
CA GLN A 157 10.69 13.14 47.80
C GLN A 157 9.92 13.74 46.62
N PHE A 158 10.57 13.84 45.46
CA PHE A 158 9.93 14.36 44.25
C PHE A 158 8.92 13.35 43.66
N LEU A 159 9.28 12.07 43.63
CA LEU A 159 8.42 11.00 43.14
C LEU A 159 7.16 10.84 44.02
N GLU A 160 7.29 10.92 45.34
CA GLU A 160 6.11 10.84 46.22
C GLU A 160 5.12 11.99 45.97
N ARG A 161 5.58 13.21 45.69
CA ARG A 161 4.68 14.33 45.37
C ARG A 161 3.92 14.19 44.07
N ILE A 162 4.46 13.44 43.11
CA ILE A 162 3.85 13.26 41.79
C ILE A 162 2.90 12.07 41.77
N PHE A 163 3.26 10.97 42.44
CA PHE A 163 2.52 9.71 42.34
C PHE A 163 1.49 9.48 43.46
N PHE A 164 1.62 10.15 44.62
CA PHE A 164 0.71 9.98 45.77
C PHE A 164 -0.13 11.22 46.11
N ARG A 165 -0.43 12.05 45.09
CA ARG A 165 -1.45 13.09 45.16
C ARG A 165 -2.67 12.68 44.35
#